data_AF-A0A5N5SLH3-F1
#
_entry.id   AF-A0A5N5SLH3-F1
#
_cell.length_a   1.000
_cell.length_b   1.000
_cell.length_c   1.000
_cell.angle_alpha   90.00
_cell.angle_beta   90.00
_cell.angle_gamma   90.00
#
_symmetry.space_group_name_H-M   'P 1'
#
loop_
_entity.id
_entity.type
_entity.pdbx_description
1 polymer ?
#
loop_
_entity_poly.entity_id
_entity_poly.type
_entity_poly.pdbx_seq_one_letter_code
_entity_poly.pdbx_strand_id
1 'polypeptide(L)'
;MIVEPVGSCSTLVTNEIVKKNSEALDEDLSNLLYVFEELITAKSDVSSLNSEQIFRKDLKVVEANNICVAVSSVPQLVKKYLQREDIDVDLQNISESYNYDIIVLMGIDVSGEVERDLAVVSRRKTLREELSVYLLEGKDGHLELEVVEIQFKNINLFNQKNRTASRKIVLPLIKDWLERK
;
A
#
# COMPACT_ATOMS: atom_id res chain seq x y z
N MET A 1 18.36 -21.90 3.18
CA MET A 1 18.48 -20.78 2.21
C MET A 1 17.10 -20.17 2.10
N ILE A 2 16.85 -19.11 2.86
CA ILE A 2 15.55 -18.43 2.88
C ILE A 2 15.64 -17.35 1.81
N VAL A 3 14.82 -17.47 0.77
CA VAL A 3 14.70 -16.45 -0.27
C VAL A 3 13.65 -15.46 0.22
N GLU A 4 14.09 -14.26 0.63
CA GLU A 4 13.19 -13.20 1.05
C GLU A 4 12.63 -12.46 -0.17
N PRO A 5 11.31 -12.20 -0.24
CA PRO A 5 10.73 -11.39 -1.29
C PRO A 5 10.98 -9.91 -1.00
N VAL A 6 11.95 -9.31 -1.70
CA VAL A 6 12.18 -7.86 -1.63
C VAL A 6 11.21 -7.11 -2.57
N GLY A 7 10.63 -6.02 -2.07
CA GLY A 7 9.95 -5.02 -2.89
C GLY A 7 10.97 -4.32 -3.80
N SER A 8 10.60 -4.14 -5.07
CA SER A 8 11.47 -3.77 -6.21
C SER A 8 12.97 -3.88 -5.94
N CYS A 9 13.51 -5.10 -6.07
CA CYS A 9 14.91 -5.47 -5.78
C CYS A 9 15.93 -4.44 -6.26
N SER A 10 15.67 -3.80 -7.41
CA SER A 10 16.60 -2.92 -8.10
C SER A 10 17.05 -1.71 -7.28
N THR A 11 16.14 -0.96 -6.63
CA THR A 11 16.54 0.28 -5.90
C THR A 11 17.45 -0.02 -4.70
N LEU A 12 17.14 -1.08 -3.96
CA LEU A 12 17.92 -1.47 -2.77
C LEU A 12 19.28 -2.03 -3.15
N VAL A 13 19.34 -2.83 -4.22
CA VAL A 13 20.59 -3.39 -4.75
C VAL A 13 21.46 -2.29 -5.34
N THR A 14 20.89 -1.34 -6.07
CA THR A 14 21.59 -0.16 -6.58
C THR A 14 22.24 0.64 -5.46
N ASN A 15 21.47 1.00 -4.43
CA ASN A 15 21.99 1.79 -3.31
C ASN A 15 23.11 1.07 -2.55
N GLU A 16 23.02 -0.26 -2.43
CA GLU A 16 24.09 -1.07 -1.84
C GLU A 16 25.33 -1.15 -2.73
N ILE A 17 25.18 -1.27 -4.05
CA ILE A 17 26.30 -1.26 -5.01
C ILE A 17 27.03 0.08 -4.95
N VAL A 18 26.30 1.20 -5.00
CA VAL A 18 26.88 2.55 -4.91
C VAL A 18 27.67 2.74 -3.60
N LYS A 19 27.15 2.24 -2.48
CA LYS A 19 27.81 2.37 -1.16
C LYS A 19 29.02 1.46 -0.99
N LYS A 20 28.98 0.23 -1.51
CA LYS A 20 30.00 -0.80 -1.24
C LYS A 20 31.04 -0.94 -2.34
N ASN A 21 30.73 -0.55 -3.57
CA ASN A 21 31.62 -0.71 -4.71
C ASN A 21 31.33 0.35 -5.78
N SER A 22 31.61 1.62 -5.47
CA SER A 22 31.44 2.74 -6.40
C SER A 22 32.31 2.61 -7.67
N GLU A 23 33.39 1.83 -7.63
CA GLU A 23 34.23 1.55 -8.81
C GLU A 23 33.55 0.63 -9.82
N ALA A 24 32.49 -0.08 -9.43
CA ALA A 24 31.65 -0.86 -10.34
C ALA A 24 30.64 -0.01 -11.12
N LEU A 25 30.54 1.30 -10.84
CA LEU A 25 29.71 2.25 -11.58
C LEU A 25 30.43 2.65 -12.87
N ASP A 26 30.38 1.77 -13.86
CA ASP A 26 30.74 2.12 -15.23
C ASP A 26 29.60 2.87 -15.94
N GLU A 27 29.84 3.25 -17.20
CA GLU A 27 28.89 4.00 -18.01
C GLU A 27 27.59 3.20 -18.24
N ASP A 28 27.69 1.89 -18.44
CA ASP A 28 26.55 1.01 -18.66
C ASP A 28 25.67 0.90 -17.41
N LEU A 29 26.29 0.72 -16.24
CA LEU A 29 25.57 0.69 -14.97
C LEU A 29 24.92 2.05 -14.69
N SER A 30 25.62 3.15 -14.94
CA SER A 30 25.09 4.51 -14.76
C SER A 30 23.85 4.76 -15.64
N ASN A 31 23.91 4.35 -16.91
CA ASN A 31 22.77 4.46 -17.83
C ASN A 31 21.60 3.57 -17.39
N LEU A 32 21.87 2.37 -16.90
CA LEU A 32 20.83 1.48 -16.37
C LEU A 32 20.13 2.09 -15.15
N LEU A 33 20.88 2.72 -14.25
CA LEU A 33 20.33 3.39 -13.07
C LEU A 33 19.46 4.58 -13.46
N TYR A 34 19.91 5.40 -14.40
CA TYR A 34 19.15 6.53 -14.91
C TYR A 34 17.80 6.09 -15.52
N VAL A 35 17.81 5.11 -16.42
CA VAL A 35 16.58 4.56 -17.01
C VAL A 35 15.67 3.96 -15.94
N PHE A 36 16.24 3.29 -14.95
CA PHE A 36 15.47 2.76 -13.83
C PHE A 36 14.78 3.87 -13.03
N GLU A 37 15.48 4.96 -12.70
CA GLU A 37 14.91 6.12 -12.02
C GLU A 37 13.78 6.77 -12.83
N GLU A 38 13.95 6.93 -14.15
CA GLU A 38 12.89 7.43 -15.03
C GLU A 38 11.65 6.52 -15.02
N LEU A 39 11.85 5.20 -15.06
CA LEU A 39 10.75 4.22 -15.00
C LEU A 39 10.02 4.25 -13.66
N ILE A 40 10.75 4.35 -12.55
CA ILE A 40 10.17 4.46 -11.21
C ILE A 40 9.38 5.77 -11.09
N THR A 41 9.95 6.88 -11.56
CA THR A 41 9.29 8.19 -11.60
C THR A 41 8.00 8.12 -12.38
N ALA A 42 8.03 7.65 -13.63
CA ALA A 42 6.85 7.51 -14.48
C ALA A 42 5.79 6.55 -13.89
N LYS A 43 6.22 5.48 -13.22
CA LYS A 43 5.30 4.54 -12.56
C LYS A 43 4.58 5.17 -11.37
N SER A 44 5.29 6.00 -10.63
CA SER A 44 4.80 6.69 -9.43
C SER A 44 4.02 7.96 -9.73
N ASP A 45 4.21 8.54 -10.92
CA ASP A 45 3.46 9.71 -11.36
C ASP A 45 1.98 9.36 -11.56
N VAL A 46 1.16 9.98 -10.73
CA VAL A 46 -0.31 9.90 -10.76
C VAL A 46 -0.95 11.28 -10.77
N SER A 47 -0.18 12.31 -11.12
CA SER A 47 -0.63 13.70 -11.14
C SER A 47 -1.78 13.93 -12.11
N SER A 48 -1.81 13.20 -13.23
CA SER A 48 -2.86 13.27 -14.26
C SER A 48 -4.08 12.39 -13.99
N LEU A 49 -4.07 11.58 -12.93
CA LEU A 49 -5.14 10.65 -12.58
C LEU A 49 -6.02 11.23 -11.48
N ASN A 50 -7.33 10.98 -11.56
CA ASN A 50 -8.26 11.24 -10.46
C ASN A 50 -8.17 10.15 -9.38
N SER A 51 -8.81 10.38 -8.23
CA SER A 51 -8.72 9.49 -7.08
C SER A 51 -9.20 8.08 -7.39
N GLU A 52 -10.31 7.92 -8.13
CA GLU A 52 -10.84 6.62 -8.53
C GLU A 52 -9.90 5.88 -9.49
N GLN A 53 -9.33 6.56 -10.48
CA GLN A 53 -8.37 5.97 -11.42
C GLN A 53 -7.13 5.46 -10.70
N ILE A 54 -6.61 6.21 -9.72
CA ILE A 54 -5.50 5.77 -8.87
C ILE A 54 -5.90 4.53 -8.08
N PHE A 55 -7.07 4.56 -7.44
CA PHE A 55 -7.61 3.44 -6.66
C PHE A 55 -7.77 2.16 -7.50
N ARG A 56 -8.25 2.27 -8.75
CA ARG A 56 -8.50 1.12 -9.62
C ARG A 56 -7.24 0.57 -10.29
N LYS A 57 -6.15 1.35 -10.36
CA LYS A 57 -4.90 0.99 -11.07
C LYS A 57 -4.33 -0.35 -10.62
N ASP A 58 -4.35 -0.60 -9.31
CA ASP A 58 -3.91 -1.89 -8.75
C ASP A 58 -4.87 -2.38 -7.66
N LEU A 59 -6.05 -2.83 -8.09
CA LEU A 59 -7.12 -3.32 -7.22
C LEU A 59 -7.22 -4.85 -7.21
N LYS A 60 -7.49 -5.40 -6.02
CA LYS A 60 -8.02 -6.75 -5.83
C LYS A 60 -9.26 -6.70 -4.97
N VAL A 61 -10.23 -7.55 -5.25
CA VAL A 61 -11.45 -7.66 -4.47
C VAL A 61 -11.55 -9.08 -3.93
N VAL A 62 -11.91 -9.20 -2.65
CA VAL A 62 -12.20 -10.47 -1.99
C VAL A 62 -13.54 -10.34 -1.27
N GLU A 63 -14.31 -11.42 -1.31
CA GLU A 63 -15.65 -11.44 -0.74
C GLU A 63 -15.88 -12.79 -0.07
N ALA A 64 -16.41 -12.77 1.14
CA ALA A 64 -16.94 -13.92 1.86
C ALA A 64 -17.90 -13.43 2.94
N ASN A 65 -18.84 -14.29 3.37
CA ASN A 65 -19.84 -13.98 4.40
C ASN A 65 -20.62 -12.68 4.15
N ASN A 66 -20.93 -12.39 2.87
CA ASN A 66 -21.59 -11.16 2.41
C ASN A 66 -20.86 -9.87 2.82
N ILE A 67 -19.54 -9.93 2.97
CA ILE A 67 -18.67 -8.77 3.18
C ILE A 67 -17.72 -8.67 2.00
N CYS A 68 -17.78 -7.56 1.27
CA CYS A 68 -16.91 -7.29 0.12
C CYS A 68 -15.78 -6.32 0.50
N VAL A 69 -14.52 -6.77 0.33
CA VAL A 69 -13.32 -6.00 0.66
C VAL A 69 -12.50 -5.73 -0.60
N ALA A 70 -12.36 -4.45 -0.92
CA ALA A 70 -11.44 -3.96 -1.94
C ALA A 70 -10.06 -3.70 -1.34
N VAL A 71 -9.00 -4.18 -1.97
CA VAL A 71 -7.60 -3.98 -1.57
C VAL A 71 -6.84 -3.32 -2.71
N SER A 72 -6.60 -2.02 -2.59
CA SER A 72 -5.95 -1.20 -3.59
C SER A 72 -4.53 -0.82 -3.17
N SER A 73 -3.57 -1.00 -4.07
CA SER A 73 -2.20 -0.51 -3.89
C SER A 73 -2.03 0.80 -4.66
N VAL A 74 -1.71 1.87 -3.94
CA VAL A 74 -1.50 3.21 -4.51
C VAL A 74 0.01 3.50 -4.59
N PRO A 75 0.50 4.16 -5.65
CA PRO A 75 1.93 4.32 -5.91
C PRO A 75 2.55 5.51 -5.15
N GLN A 76 1.94 5.89 -4.02
CA GLN A 76 2.39 6.90 -3.08
C GLN A 76 1.88 6.50 -1.69
N LEU A 77 2.36 7.13 -0.63
CA LEU A 77 1.81 6.89 0.71
C LEU A 77 0.33 7.26 0.77
N VAL A 78 -0.47 6.44 1.44
CA VAL A 78 -1.89 6.67 1.69
C VAL A 78 -2.08 8.01 2.38
N LYS A 79 -1.23 8.40 3.33
CA LYS A 79 -1.26 9.72 3.99
C LYS A 79 -1.20 10.88 3.00
N LYS A 80 -0.48 10.72 1.88
CA LYS A 80 -0.40 11.70 0.77
C LYS A 80 -1.61 11.59 -0.15
N TYR A 81 -2.07 10.38 -0.45
CA TYR A 81 -3.29 10.16 -1.22
C TYR A 81 -4.54 10.77 -0.55
N LEU A 82 -4.61 10.73 0.79
CA LEU A 82 -5.66 11.35 1.59
C LEU A 82 -5.58 12.89 1.66
N GLN A 83 -4.59 13.52 1.04
CA GLN A 83 -4.51 14.99 0.92
C GLN A 83 -5.17 15.52 -0.36
N ARG A 84 -5.64 14.63 -1.24
CA ARG A 84 -6.34 15.04 -2.46
C ARG A 84 -7.69 15.69 -2.13
N GLU A 85 -8.06 16.66 -2.95
CA GLU A 85 -9.37 17.31 -2.86
C GLU A 85 -10.49 16.27 -2.97
N ASP A 86 -11.54 16.44 -2.17
CA ASP A 86 -12.74 15.60 -2.11
C ASP A 86 -12.50 14.10 -1.86
N ILE A 87 -11.33 13.69 -1.36
CA ILE A 87 -10.98 12.26 -1.23
C ILE A 87 -11.94 11.44 -0.36
N ASP A 88 -12.53 12.03 0.69
CA ASP A 88 -13.53 11.34 1.52
C ASP A 88 -14.82 11.10 0.72
N VAL A 89 -15.24 12.07 -0.11
CA VAL A 89 -16.39 11.93 -1.02
C VAL A 89 -16.08 10.90 -2.10
N ASP A 90 -14.89 10.92 -2.69
CA ASP A 90 -14.45 9.97 -3.70
C ASP A 90 -14.45 8.53 -3.17
N LEU A 91 -13.84 8.28 -2.01
CA LEU A 91 -13.79 6.95 -1.40
C LEU A 91 -15.19 6.43 -1.03
N GLN A 92 -16.08 7.33 -0.64
CA GLN A 92 -17.48 7.03 -0.39
C GLN A 92 -18.23 6.64 -1.67
N ASN A 93 -18.08 7.43 -2.74
CA ASN A 93 -18.68 7.15 -4.04
C ASN A 93 -18.16 5.82 -4.62
N ILE A 94 -16.86 5.54 -4.46
CA ILE A 94 -16.25 4.27 -4.85
C ILE A 94 -16.87 3.12 -4.06
N SER A 95 -16.96 3.23 -2.72
CA SER A 95 -17.56 2.19 -1.88
C SER A 95 -19.00 1.89 -2.29
N GLU A 96 -19.83 2.91 -2.54
CA GLU A 96 -21.22 2.75 -2.97
C GLU A 96 -21.34 2.17 -4.38
N SER A 97 -20.64 2.76 -5.35
CA SER A 97 -20.78 2.40 -6.77
C SER A 97 -20.38 0.96 -7.06
N TYR A 98 -19.44 0.43 -6.27
CA TYR A 98 -18.93 -0.93 -6.42
C TYR A 98 -19.36 -1.88 -5.29
N ASN A 99 -20.23 -1.44 -4.38
CA ASN A 99 -20.72 -2.22 -3.23
C ASN A 99 -19.60 -2.81 -2.36
N TYR A 100 -18.55 -2.03 -2.06
CA TYR A 100 -17.51 -2.45 -1.13
C TYR A 100 -17.90 -2.08 0.30
N ASP A 101 -17.92 -3.08 1.20
CA ASP A 101 -18.10 -2.86 2.63
C ASP A 101 -16.85 -2.23 3.26
N ILE A 102 -15.67 -2.63 2.79
CA ILE A 102 -14.37 -2.13 3.26
C ILE A 102 -13.47 -1.86 2.06
N ILE A 103 -12.76 -0.74 2.11
CA ILE A 103 -11.62 -0.44 1.25
C ILE A 103 -10.34 -0.48 2.09
N VAL A 104 -9.36 -1.26 1.67
CA VAL A 104 -8.01 -1.28 2.21
C VAL A 104 -7.08 -0.63 1.19
N LEU A 105 -6.48 0.49 1.57
CA LEU A 105 -5.47 1.18 0.77
C LEU A 105 -4.09 0.79 1.28
N MET A 106 -3.17 0.50 0.37
CA MET A 106 -1.76 0.25 0.69
C MET A 106 -0.89 1.21 -0.09
N GLY A 107 -0.12 2.02 0.61
CA GLY A 107 0.80 2.99 0.03
C GLY A 107 2.24 2.50 0.08
N ILE A 108 3.04 3.01 -0.85
CA ILE A 108 4.48 2.81 -0.86
C ILE A 108 5.16 4.08 -1.37
N ASP A 109 6.25 4.46 -0.73
CA ASP A 109 7.23 5.41 -1.26
C ASP A 109 8.57 4.70 -1.42
N VAL A 110 9.19 4.87 -2.59
CA VAL A 110 10.50 4.29 -2.93
C VAL A 110 11.49 5.36 -3.40
N SER A 111 11.13 6.65 -3.27
CA SER A 111 12.00 7.78 -3.66
C SER A 111 13.20 7.96 -2.72
N GLY A 112 13.17 7.34 -1.54
CA GLY A 112 14.26 7.32 -0.56
C GLY A 112 14.30 5.99 0.21
N GLU A 113 14.30 6.05 1.55
CA GLU A 113 14.01 4.84 2.32
C GLU A 113 12.60 4.34 2.01
N VAL A 114 12.46 3.02 1.83
CA VAL A 114 11.15 2.44 1.53
C VAL A 114 10.21 2.69 2.69
N GLU A 115 9.16 3.47 2.46
CA GLU A 115 8.07 3.68 3.43
C GLU A 115 6.81 2.98 2.95
N ARG A 116 6.02 2.51 3.91
CA ARG A 116 4.69 1.95 3.68
C ARG A 116 3.72 2.43 4.73
N ASP A 117 2.49 2.65 4.29
CA ASP A 117 1.34 2.89 5.14
C ASP A 117 0.12 2.13 4.58
N LEU A 118 -0.85 1.93 5.45
CA LEU A 118 -2.05 1.17 5.18
C LEU A 118 -3.24 1.90 5.78
N ALA A 119 -4.34 2.01 5.06
CA ALA A 119 -5.59 2.50 5.63
C ALA A 119 -6.74 1.50 5.46
N VAL A 120 -7.59 1.40 6.48
CA VAL A 120 -8.85 0.68 6.44
C VAL A 120 -9.97 1.72 6.43
N VAL A 121 -10.76 1.72 5.36
CA VAL A 121 -11.83 2.67 5.08
C VAL A 121 -13.16 1.94 5.07
N SER A 122 -14.12 2.38 5.89
CA SER A 122 -15.50 1.89 5.84
C SER A 122 -16.43 2.82 6.61
N ARG A 123 -17.67 2.95 6.12
CA ARG A 123 -18.77 3.61 6.86
C ARG A 123 -19.29 2.75 8.01
N ARG A 124 -19.10 1.43 7.94
CA ARG A 124 -19.50 0.48 9.00
C ARG A 124 -18.40 0.46 10.05
N LYS A 125 -18.55 1.30 11.08
CA LYS A 125 -17.56 1.47 12.17
C LYS A 125 -17.09 0.13 12.74
N THR A 126 -18.02 -0.80 13.01
CA THR A 126 -17.71 -2.13 13.55
C THR A 126 -16.78 -2.93 12.63
N LEU A 127 -17.11 -3.04 11.35
CA LEU A 127 -16.25 -3.74 10.37
C LEU A 127 -14.87 -3.09 10.23
N ARG A 128 -14.84 -1.75 10.20
CA ARG A 128 -13.58 -1.00 10.14
C ARG A 128 -12.69 -1.32 11.33
N GLU A 129 -13.24 -1.24 12.54
CA GLU A 129 -12.51 -1.46 13.79
C GLU A 129 -12.06 -2.93 13.92
N GLU A 130 -12.92 -3.89 13.61
CA GLU A 130 -12.59 -5.32 13.69
C GLU A 130 -11.47 -5.71 12.73
N LEU A 131 -11.54 -5.28 11.46
CA LEU A 131 -10.44 -5.55 10.52
C LEU A 131 -9.17 -4.81 10.94
N SER A 132 -9.29 -3.57 11.41
CA SER A 132 -8.14 -2.80 11.89
C SER A 132 -7.42 -3.50 13.04
N VAL A 133 -8.17 -3.95 14.05
CA VAL A 133 -7.65 -4.69 15.21
C VAL A 133 -7.01 -6.00 14.74
N TYR A 134 -7.67 -6.75 13.87
CA TYR A 134 -7.12 -7.99 13.34
C TYR A 134 -5.80 -7.79 12.57
N LEU A 135 -5.68 -6.70 11.78
CA LEU A 135 -4.45 -6.37 11.06
C LEU A 135 -3.34 -5.85 12.00
N LEU A 136 -3.72 -5.09 13.05
CA LEU A 136 -2.80 -4.62 14.11
C LEU A 136 -2.23 -5.78 14.93
N GLU A 137 -3.09 -6.71 15.33
CA GLU A 137 -2.74 -7.90 16.11
C GLU A 137 -2.09 -9.00 15.25
N GLY A 138 -1.94 -8.77 13.95
CA GLY A 138 -1.60 -9.76 12.94
C GLY A 138 -0.60 -10.81 13.42
N LYS A 139 -0.92 -12.08 13.16
CA LYS A 139 -0.10 -13.24 13.59
C LYS A 139 1.38 -13.00 13.25
N ASP A 140 2.25 -13.29 14.20
CA ASP A 140 3.70 -13.27 14.05
C ASP A 140 4.32 -11.94 13.54
N GLY A 141 3.66 -10.79 13.77
CA GLY A 141 4.24 -9.49 13.44
C GLY A 141 4.36 -9.23 11.93
N HIS A 142 3.51 -9.83 11.10
CA HIS A 142 3.65 -9.74 9.64
C HIS A 142 3.58 -8.31 9.07
N LEU A 143 2.88 -7.38 9.72
CA LEU A 143 2.71 -6.01 9.21
C LEU A 143 3.38 -4.94 10.06
N GLU A 144 3.53 -5.19 11.37
CA GLU A 144 4.09 -4.23 12.34
C GLU A 144 3.43 -2.83 12.20
N LEU A 145 2.10 -2.80 12.34
CA LEU A 145 1.31 -1.58 12.14
C LEU A 145 1.38 -0.66 13.37
N GLU A 146 1.58 0.63 13.13
CA GLU A 146 1.47 1.70 14.13
C GLU A 146 0.36 2.67 13.74
N VAL A 147 -0.54 2.98 14.68
CA VAL A 147 -1.66 3.91 14.44
C VAL A 147 -1.14 5.30 14.09
N VAL A 148 -1.78 5.93 13.10
CA VAL A 148 -1.55 7.33 12.74
C VAL A 148 -2.83 8.11 12.97
N GLU A 149 -2.75 9.16 13.79
CA GLU A 149 -3.90 10.06 14.02
C GLU A 149 -4.19 10.90 12.78
N ILE A 150 -5.46 10.87 12.34
CA ILE A 150 -5.96 11.62 11.20
C ILE A 150 -7.35 12.19 11.51
N GLN A 151 -7.76 13.20 10.74
CA GLN A 151 -9.04 13.89 10.95
C GLN A 151 -10.24 13.18 10.31
N PHE A 152 -10.03 12.03 9.65
CA PHE A 152 -11.07 11.31 8.93
C PHE A 152 -11.83 10.33 9.83
N LYS A 153 -13.15 10.50 9.94
CA LYS A 153 -14.02 9.64 10.78
C LYS A 153 -14.13 8.20 10.28
N ASN A 154 -14.04 8.00 8.96
CA ASN A 154 -14.31 6.71 8.31
C ASN A 154 -13.05 5.92 7.94
N ILE A 155 -11.89 6.36 8.41
CA ILE A 155 -10.58 5.87 8.00
C ILE A 155 -9.74 5.61 9.24
N ASN A 156 -9.14 4.43 9.33
CA ASN A 156 -8.07 4.14 10.27
C ASN A 156 -6.77 4.02 9.46
N LEU A 157 -5.77 4.84 9.76
CA LEU A 157 -4.48 4.85 9.05
C LEU A 157 -3.38 4.28 9.95
N PHE A 158 -2.46 3.57 9.32
CA PHE A 158 -1.35 2.90 9.97
C PHE A 158 -0.06 3.15 9.20
N ASN A 159 1.04 3.43 9.91
CA ASN A 159 2.38 3.21 9.37
C ASN A 159 2.65 1.70 9.41
N GLN A 160 3.23 1.16 8.34
CA GLN A 160 3.56 -0.25 8.25
C GLN A 160 5.07 -0.43 8.33
N LYS A 161 5.59 -0.88 9.49
CA LYS A 161 7.05 -1.01 9.70
C LYS A 161 7.65 -2.19 8.99
N ASN A 162 6.90 -3.27 8.78
CA ASN A 162 7.33 -4.34 7.90
C ASN A 162 7.24 -3.88 6.44
N ARG A 163 8.30 -3.24 5.96
CA ARG A 163 8.46 -2.67 4.60
C ARG A 163 8.47 -3.74 3.50
N THR A 164 8.63 -5.02 3.83
CA THR A 164 8.61 -6.13 2.86
C THR A 164 7.21 -6.68 2.62
N ALA A 165 6.33 -6.57 3.62
CA ALA A 165 4.96 -7.03 3.50
C ALA A 165 4.18 -6.18 2.49
N SER A 166 3.70 -6.83 1.44
CA SER A 166 2.92 -6.20 0.37
C SER A 166 1.48 -6.70 0.41
N ARG A 167 0.68 -6.33 -0.59
CA ARG A 167 -0.64 -6.90 -0.80
C ARG A 167 -0.63 -8.45 -0.82
N LYS A 168 0.48 -9.09 -1.21
CA LYS A 168 0.61 -10.56 -1.16
C LYS A 168 0.55 -11.13 0.26
N ILE A 169 0.86 -10.33 1.29
CA ILE A 169 0.73 -10.68 2.70
C ILE A 169 -0.61 -10.20 3.26
N VAL A 170 -1.01 -8.97 2.95
CA VAL A 170 -2.26 -8.38 3.45
C VAL A 170 -3.49 -9.10 2.90
N LEU A 171 -3.51 -9.51 1.63
CA LEU A 171 -4.68 -10.13 1.01
C LEU A 171 -5.02 -11.50 1.65
N PRO A 172 -4.07 -12.42 1.90
CA PRO A 172 -4.34 -13.62 2.71
C PRO A 172 -4.86 -13.33 4.12
N LEU A 173 -4.32 -12.31 4.81
CA LEU A 173 -4.81 -11.92 6.15
C LEU A 173 -6.27 -11.48 6.12
N ILE A 174 -6.64 -10.66 5.13
CA ILE A 174 -8.03 -10.23 4.94
C ILE A 174 -8.94 -11.42 4.64
N LYS A 175 -8.50 -12.38 3.82
CA LYS A 175 -9.26 -13.61 3.56
C LYS A 175 -9.47 -14.45 4.82
N ASP A 176 -8.42 -14.68 5.61
CA ASP A 176 -8.53 -15.40 6.89
C ASP A 176 -9.46 -14.68 7.87
N TRP A 177 -9.44 -13.34 7.91
CA TRP A 177 -10.38 -12.57 8.72
C TRP A 177 -11.83 -12.74 8.24
N LEU A 178 -12.08 -12.65 6.93
CA LEU A 178 -13.40 -12.82 6.35
C LEU A 178 -13.97 -14.23 6.61
N GLU A 179 -13.15 -15.27 6.51
CA GLU A 179 -13.57 -16.66 6.76
C GLU A 179 -13.97 -16.92 8.22
N ARG A 180 -13.50 -16.08 9.16
CA ARG A 180 -13.83 -16.18 10.60
C ARG A 180 -15.08 -15.40 11.00
N LYS A 181 -15.70 -14.68 10.05
CA LYS A 181 -16.86 -13.82 10.30
C LYS A 181 -18.19 -14.56 10.27
#